data_AF-A0A5C7VNL8-F1
#
_entry.id   AF-A0A5C7VNL8-F1
#
_cell.length_a   1.000
_cell.length_b   1.000
_cell.length_c   1.000
_cell.angle_alpha   90.00
_cell.angle_beta   90.00
_cell.angle_gamma   90.00
#
_symmetry.space_group_name_H-M   'P 1'
#
loop_
_entity.id
_entity.type
_entity.pdbx_description
1 polymer ?
#
loop_
_entity_poly.entity_id
_entity_poly.type
_entity_poly.pdbx_seq_one_letter_code
_entity_poly.pdbx_strand_id
1 'polypeptide(L)'
;MLNQSELQNNKTIKFWFHASSPRLCKKAYSLSNLLILIIIALNFAGCASQEQLPPPVIEAAPVTSSQEENLRKEIARLEKLLAEKDELIKNQQIRQQNQAQVLREVNKEATRAQVKLHRLATKPGTASAIAETEVALANLKQTKVSPANQVLQIQAKHLVDTASMLFAKDQYASAMNYITQAKQLISLITTPNHKKTADENNSLLEFHTPIKLHTKANINLRKMPSAKAQLLTTLKKNTVVIANASQGSWLRVQVDEKQGWVLNTGLEAGKNHHP
;
A
#
# COMPACT_ATOMS: atom_id res chain seq x y z
N MET A 1 -11.27 50.36 28.80
CA MET A 1 -12.65 50.34 28.27
C MET A 1 -12.62 50.92 26.87
N LEU A 2 -13.51 50.46 26.00
CA LEU A 2 -13.63 50.76 24.56
C LEU A 2 -12.58 50.10 23.65
N ASN A 3 -12.91 49.61 22.47
CA ASN A 3 -14.20 49.23 21.89
C ASN A 3 -13.86 48.40 20.65
N GLN A 4 -14.69 47.41 20.35
CA GLN A 4 -14.61 46.64 19.13
C GLN A 4 -15.06 47.51 17.94
N SER A 5 -14.31 47.47 16.84
CA SER A 5 -14.76 47.91 15.53
C SER A 5 -14.44 46.84 14.48
N GLU A 6 -15.53 46.23 14.01
CA GLU A 6 -15.80 45.76 12.65
C GLU A 6 -14.73 46.08 11.60
N LEU A 7 -14.21 45.12 10.83
CA LEU A 7 -14.82 44.32 9.74
C LEU A 7 -14.19 44.78 8.42
N GLN A 8 -14.03 43.84 7.48
CA GLN A 8 -13.51 43.98 6.10
C GLN A 8 -11.95 43.98 6.03
N ASN A 9 -11.24 43.20 5.22
CA ASN A 9 -11.58 42.52 3.97
C ASN A 9 -10.35 41.66 3.55
N ASN A 10 -10.43 40.34 3.34
CA ASN A 10 -9.62 39.65 2.30
C ASN A 10 -10.05 38.19 2.02
N LYS A 11 -10.79 38.02 0.92
CA LYS A 11 -10.87 36.90 -0.03
C LYS A 11 -10.59 35.47 0.47
N THR A 12 -11.69 34.77 0.74
CA THR A 12 -11.79 33.30 0.77
C THR A 12 -11.83 32.70 -0.63
N ILE A 13 -10.88 31.80 -0.92
CA ILE A 13 -10.91 30.90 -2.08
C ILE A 13 -11.87 29.75 -1.76
N LYS A 14 -13.02 29.71 -2.43
CA LYS A 14 -14.00 28.61 -2.38
C LYS A 14 -13.45 27.41 -3.14
N PHE A 15 -13.03 26.36 -2.43
CA PHE A 15 -12.97 25.01 -3.00
C PHE A 15 -14.33 24.33 -2.81
N TRP A 16 -14.98 24.03 -3.93
CA TRP A 16 -16.17 23.21 -4.00
C TRP A 16 -15.83 21.75 -3.66
N PHE A 17 -16.17 21.30 -2.46
CA PHE A 17 -16.41 19.90 -2.18
C PHE A 17 -17.92 19.72 -2.00
N HIS A 18 -18.58 19.23 -3.05
CA HIS A 18 -19.96 18.77 -2.90
C HIS A 18 -19.96 17.42 -2.18
N ALA A 19 -20.56 17.43 -1.00
CA ALA A 19 -21.04 16.24 -0.33
C ALA A 19 -22.15 15.60 -1.16
N SER A 20 -21.94 14.34 -1.60
CA SER A 20 -23.00 13.54 -2.22
C SER A 20 -23.86 12.90 -1.13
N SER A 21 -25.07 13.43 -0.98
CA SER A 21 -26.14 12.92 -0.12
C SER A 21 -26.72 11.58 -0.62
N PRO A 22 -27.16 10.66 0.26
CA PRO A 22 -27.66 9.35 -0.11
C PRO A 22 -29.20 9.37 -0.25
N ARG A 23 -29.76 10.02 -1.27
CA ARG A 23 -31.22 9.98 -1.53
C ARG A 23 -31.60 10.04 -3.02
N LEU A 24 -30.87 9.38 -3.91
CA LEU A 24 -31.22 9.32 -5.34
C LEU A 24 -30.91 7.96 -5.99
N CYS A 25 -31.24 6.83 -5.34
CA CYS A 25 -31.10 5.49 -5.96
C CYS A 25 -32.37 4.64 -6.00
N LYS A 26 -33.53 5.16 -5.57
CA LYS A 26 -34.79 4.40 -5.61
C LYS A 26 -35.67 4.66 -6.85
N LYS A 27 -35.39 5.71 -7.64
CA LYS A 27 -36.20 6.02 -8.86
C LYS A 27 -35.62 5.46 -10.17
N ALA A 28 -34.34 5.10 -10.23
CA ALA A 28 -33.74 4.49 -11.42
C ALA A 28 -34.11 3.00 -11.59
N TYR A 29 -34.43 2.31 -10.49
CA TYR A 29 -34.84 0.90 -10.49
C TYR A 29 -36.28 0.68 -11.00
N SER A 30 -37.11 1.72 -11.04
CA SER A 30 -38.53 1.62 -11.42
C SER A 30 -38.77 1.76 -12.92
N LEU A 31 -37.96 2.56 -13.63
CA LEU A 31 -38.11 2.76 -15.08
C LEU A 31 -37.54 1.57 -15.88
N SER A 32 -36.49 0.93 -15.35
CA SER A 32 -35.91 -0.29 -15.94
C SER A 32 -36.89 -1.47 -15.91
N ASN A 33 -37.59 -1.69 -14.78
CA ASN A 33 -38.61 -2.73 -14.68
C ASN A 33 -39.84 -2.46 -15.55
N LEU A 34 -40.22 -1.19 -15.77
CA LEU A 34 -41.34 -0.84 -16.67
C LEU A 34 -40.99 -1.19 -18.12
N LEU A 35 -39.75 -0.95 -18.53
CA LEU A 35 -39.25 -1.27 -19.87
C LEU A 35 -39.16 -2.78 -20.12
N ILE A 36 -38.75 -3.54 -19.10
CA ILE A 36 -38.72 -5.02 -19.14
C ILE A 36 -40.14 -5.60 -19.21
N LEU A 37 -41.10 -5.03 -18.47
CA LEU A 37 -42.52 -5.46 -18.53
C LEU A 37 -43.18 -5.15 -19.87
N ILE A 38 -42.83 -4.04 -20.52
CA ILE A 38 -43.32 -3.69 -21.87
C ILE A 38 -42.77 -4.68 -22.91
N ILE A 39 -41.50 -5.09 -22.81
CA ILE A 39 -40.90 -6.08 -23.72
C ILE A 39 -41.53 -7.47 -23.54
N ILE A 40 -41.89 -7.86 -22.31
CA ILE A 40 -42.60 -9.12 -22.05
C ILE A 40 -44.04 -9.06 -22.60
N ALA A 41 -44.73 -7.93 -22.48
CA ALA A 41 -46.08 -7.74 -23.03
C ALA A 41 -46.12 -7.75 -24.57
N LEU A 42 -45.06 -7.27 -25.23
CA LEU A 42 -44.90 -7.31 -26.70
C LEU A 42 -44.72 -8.73 -27.27
N ASN A 43 -44.39 -9.73 -26.43
CA ASN A 43 -44.25 -11.13 -26.85
C ASN A 43 -45.54 -11.96 -26.67
N PHE A 44 -46.64 -11.36 -26.18
CA PHE A 44 -47.93 -12.03 -25.99
C PHE A 44 -49.06 -11.50 -26.89
N ALA A 45 -48.75 -10.63 -27.86
CA ALA A 45 -49.72 -10.23 -28.89
C ALA A 45 -49.84 -11.34 -29.95
N GLY A 46 -51.02 -11.96 -29.98
CA GLY A 46 -51.30 -13.18 -30.73
C GLY A 46 -51.17 -13.07 -32.24
N CYS A 47 -50.81 -14.20 -32.85
CA CYS A 47 -51.14 -14.46 -34.24
C CYS A 47 -52.59 -14.96 -34.32
N ALA A 48 -53.41 -14.16 -35.00
CA ALA A 48 -54.74 -14.52 -35.44
C ALA A 48 -54.69 -15.80 -36.29
N SER A 49 -55.61 -16.72 -36.03
CA SER A 49 -55.86 -17.89 -36.86
C SER A 49 -56.35 -17.45 -38.24
N GLN A 50 -55.62 -17.83 -39.28
CA GLN A 50 -56.15 -17.86 -40.64
C GLN A 50 -56.43 -19.32 -40.99
N GLU A 51 -57.72 -19.63 -41.09
CA GLU A 51 -58.23 -20.92 -41.53
C GLU A 51 -58.07 -21.01 -43.06
N GLN A 52 -57.32 -22.02 -43.51
CA GLN A 52 -57.23 -22.35 -44.93
C GLN A 52 -57.29 -23.87 -45.11
N LEU A 53 -58.21 -24.27 -46.00
CA LEU A 53 -58.63 -25.61 -46.41
C LEU A 53 -57.52 -26.70 -46.53
N PRO A 54 -57.87 -28.00 -46.40
CA PRO A 54 -56.93 -29.13 -46.42
C PRO A 54 -56.61 -29.61 -47.86
N PRO A 55 -55.72 -30.60 -48.04
CA PRO A 55 -54.26 -30.53 -48.19
C PRO A 55 -53.80 -30.73 -49.65
N PRO A 56 -52.47 -30.62 -49.93
CA PRO A 56 -51.85 -31.72 -50.65
C PRO A 56 -50.73 -32.35 -49.81
N VAL A 57 -50.87 -33.66 -49.63
CA VAL A 57 -49.81 -34.56 -49.18
C VAL A 57 -48.66 -34.46 -50.17
N ILE A 58 -47.55 -33.82 -49.78
CA ILE A 58 -46.27 -33.93 -50.48
C ILE A 58 -45.16 -34.04 -49.43
N GLU A 59 -44.82 -35.31 -49.16
CA GLU A 59 -43.45 -35.82 -49.07
C GLU A 59 -42.54 -35.25 -47.96
N ALA A 60 -42.43 -36.01 -46.86
CA ALA A 60 -41.31 -35.87 -45.94
C ALA A 60 -40.00 -36.08 -46.71
N ALA A 61 -39.19 -35.02 -46.84
CA ALA A 61 -37.87 -35.12 -47.43
C ALA A 61 -37.04 -36.21 -46.70
N PRO A 62 -36.34 -37.10 -47.43
CA PRO A 62 -35.55 -38.15 -46.80
C PRO A 62 -34.32 -37.50 -46.17
N VAL A 63 -34.29 -37.44 -44.85
CA VAL A 63 -33.04 -37.20 -44.11
C VAL A 63 -32.11 -38.34 -44.52
N THR A 64 -31.05 -38.03 -45.29
CA THR A 64 -30.04 -39.04 -45.61
C THR A 64 -29.49 -39.55 -44.29
N SER A 65 -29.60 -40.85 -44.04
CA SER A 65 -29.21 -41.52 -42.78
C SER A 65 -27.80 -41.16 -42.28
N SER A 66 -26.92 -40.73 -43.19
CA SER A 66 -25.56 -40.24 -42.91
C SER A 66 -25.50 -38.91 -42.15
N GLN A 67 -26.42 -37.96 -42.38
CA GLN A 67 -26.45 -36.67 -41.68
C GLN A 67 -26.91 -36.83 -40.23
N GLU A 68 -27.92 -37.68 -40.00
CA GLU A 68 -28.42 -37.97 -38.66
C GLU A 68 -27.36 -38.71 -37.82
N GLU A 69 -26.58 -39.61 -38.43
CA GLU A 69 -25.47 -40.29 -37.77
C GLU A 69 -24.35 -39.31 -37.36
N ASN A 70 -24.02 -38.34 -38.22
CA ASN A 70 -23.01 -37.32 -37.91
C ASN A 70 -23.44 -36.39 -36.76
N LEU A 71 -24.72 -35.98 -36.72
CA LEU A 71 -25.26 -35.19 -35.62
C LEU A 71 -25.23 -35.98 -34.30
N ARG A 72 -25.58 -37.26 -34.33
CA ARG A 72 -25.51 -38.14 -33.15
C ARG A 72 -24.07 -38.30 -32.63
N LYS A 73 -23.09 -38.41 -33.53
CA LYS A 73 -21.66 -38.47 -33.16
C LYS A 73 -21.17 -37.16 -32.54
N GLU A 74 -21.58 -36.02 -33.07
CA GLU A 74 -21.19 -34.71 -32.53
C GLU A 74 -21.84 -34.46 -31.17
N ILE A 75 -23.11 -34.83 -30.97
CA ILE A 75 -23.78 -34.77 -29.67
C ILE A 75 -23.01 -35.58 -28.63
N ALA A 76 -22.68 -36.84 -28.92
CA ALA A 76 -21.92 -37.69 -27.99
C ALA A 76 -20.53 -37.11 -27.66
N ARG A 77 -19.87 -36.47 -28.65
CA ARG A 77 -18.59 -35.79 -28.43
C ARG A 77 -18.74 -34.58 -27.51
N LEU A 78 -19.74 -33.74 -27.75
CA LEU A 78 -20.01 -32.54 -26.95
C LEU A 78 -20.40 -32.90 -25.52
N GLU A 79 -21.21 -33.94 -25.32
CA GLU A 79 -21.56 -34.47 -24.01
C GLU A 79 -20.32 -34.92 -23.22
N LYS A 80 -19.39 -35.62 -23.87
CA LYS A 80 -18.11 -36.00 -23.24
C LYS A 80 -17.28 -34.78 -22.85
N LEU A 81 -17.21 -33.78 -23.71
CA LEU A 81 -16.45 -32.56 -23.46
C LEU A 81 -17.07 -31.74 -22.31
N LEU A 82 -18.40 -31.68 -22.23
CA LEU A 82 -19.10 -31.05 -21.11
C LEU A 82 -18.79 -31.75 -19.79
N ALA A 83 -18.85 -33.08 -19.75
CA ALA A 83 -18.49 -33.84 -18.56
C ALA A 83 -17.04 -33.58 -18.09
N GLU A 84 -16.09 -33.49 -19.03
CA GLU A 84 -14.69 -33.15 -18.73
C GLU A 84 -14.57 -31.71 -18.19
N LYS A 85 -15.30 -30.75 -18.76
CA LYS A 85 -15.30 -29.36 -18.30
C LYS A 85 -15.95 -29.22 -16.92
N ASP A 86 -17.02 -29.94 -16.65
CA ASP A 86 -17.68 -29.96 -15.34
C ASP A 86 -16.75 -30.52 -14.26
N GLU A 87 -15.99 -31.57 -14.56
CA GLU A 87 -14.95 -32.09 -13.67
C GLU A 87 -13.85 -31.05 -13.41
N LEU A 88 -13.37 -30.38 -14.47
CA LEU A 88 -12.37 -29.31 -14.35
C LEU A 88 -12.87 -28.14 -13.50
N ILE A 89 -14.12 -27.70 -13.71
CA ILE A 89 -14.75 -26.63 -12.92
C ILE A 89 -14.82 -27.04 -11.45
N LYS A 90 -15.25 -28.26 -11.16
CA LYS A 90 -15.29 -28.80 -9.79
C LYS A 90 -13.91 -28.81 -9.15
N ASN A 91 -12.90 -29.29 -9.87
CA ASN A 91 -11.51 -29.34 -9.38
C ASN A 91 -10.95 -27.94 -9.11
N GLN A 92 -11.26 -26.96 -9.97
CA GLN A 92 -10.89 -25.56 -9.75
C GLN A 92 -11.60 -24.97 -8.53
N GLN A 93 -12.89 -25.26 -8.36
CA GLN A 93 -13.67 -24.77 -7.23
C GLN A 93 -13.17 -25.34 -5.90
N ILE A 94 -12.82 -26.63 -5.85
CA ILE A 94 -12.17 -27.25 -4.69
C ILE A 94 -10.84 -26.54 -4.38
N ARG A 95 -10.02 -26.26 -5.40
CA ARG A 95 -8.75 -25.54 -5.20
C ARG A 95 -8.98 -24.15 -4.62
N GLN A 96 -9.95 -23.41 -5.15
CA GLN A 96 -10.29 -22.08 -4.63
C GLN A 96 -10.80 -22.14 -3.19
N GLN A 97 -11.63 -23.13 -2.86
CA GLN A 97 -12.11 -23.34 -1.48
C GLN A 97 -10.98 -23.70 -0.52
N ASN A 98 -10.07 -24.59 -0.93
CA ASN A 98 -8.90 -24.95 -0.14
C ASN A 98 -8.00 -23.74 0.11
N GLN A 99 -7.76 -22.91 -0.91
CA GLN A 99 -7.01 -21.65 -0.74
C GLN A 99 -7.71 -20.70 0.24
N ALA A 100 -9.02 -20.54 0.14
CA ALA A 100 -9.78 -19.71 1.07
C ALA A 100 -9.73 -20.25 2.51
N GLN A 101 -9.73 -21.56 2.69
CA GLN A 101 -9.61 -22.19 4.00
C GLN A 101 -8.21 -22.00 4.60
N VAL A 102 -7.15 -22.25 3.83
CA VAL A 102 -5.77 -22.00 4.25
C VAL A 102 -5.60 -20.54 4.68
N LEU A 103 -6.14 -19.60 3.90
CA LEU A 103 -6.07 -18.18 4.23
C LEU A 103 -6.80 -17.84 5.55
N ARG A 104 -7.94 -18.48 5.83
CA ARG A 104 -8.66 -18.30 7.09
C ARG A 104 -7.86 -18.81 8.30
N GLU A 105 -7.22 -19.97 8.17
CA GLU A 105 -6.40 -20.53 9.26
C GLU A 105 -5.17 -19.68 9.52
N VAL A 106 -4.47 -19.21 8.47
CA VAL A 106 -3.33 -18.30 8.62
C VAL A 106 -3.75 -16.99 9.28
N ASN A 107 -4.89 -16.39 8.89
CA ASN A 107 -5.41 -15.18 9.55
C ASN A 107 -5.77 -15.42 11.02
N LYS A 108 -6.34 -16.58 11.34
CA LYS A 108 -6.63 -16.97 12.73
C LYS A 108 -5.35 -17.14 13.56
N GLU A 109 -4.30 -17.68 12.97
CA GLU A 109 -3.00 -17.79 13.63
C GLU A 109 -2.34 -16.42 13.82
N ALA A 110 -2.36 -15.57 12.78
CA ALA A 110 -1.84 -14.22 12.84
C ALA A 110 -2.55 -13.38 13.93
N THR A 111 -3.88 -13.46 14.04
CA THR A 111 -4.63 -12.77 15.09
C THR A 111 -4.30 -13.29 16.49
N ARG A 112 -4.11 -14.60 16.67
CA ARG A 112 -3.64 -15.19 17.93
C ARG A 112 -2.26 -14.68 18.31
N ALA A 113 -1.33 -14.65 17.35
CA ALA A 113 0.01 -14.12 17.56
C ALA A 113 -0.04 -12.62 17.93
N GLN A 114 -0.87 -11.84 17.25
CA GLN A 114 -1.08 -10.42 17.55
C GLN A 114 -1.62 -10.20 18.97
N VAL A 115 -2.60 -10.99 19.42
CA VAL A 115 -3.10 -10.93 20.80
C VAL A 115 -2.00 -11.29 21.80
N LYS A 116 -1.16 -12.30 21.51
CA LYS A 116 -0.01 -12.65 22.34
C LYS A 116 1.01 -11.50 22.42
N LEU A 117 1.29 -10.83 21.30
CA LEU A 117 2.15 -9.64 21.27
C LEU A 117 1.55 -8.47 22.07
N HIS A 118 0.23 -8.21 21.96
CA HIS A 118 -0.44 -7.17 22.76
C HIS A 118 -0.38 -7.45 24.26
N ARG A 119 -0.46 -8.72 24.68
CA ARG A 119 -0.31 -9.09 26.09
C ARG A 119 1.10 -8.84 26.63
N LEU A 120 2.11 -8.93 25.77
CA LEU A 120 3.51 -8.68 26.11
C LEU A 120 3.88 -7.19 26.02
N ALA A 121 3.26 -6.43 25.11
CA ALA A 121 3.46 -5.01 24.92
C ALA A 121 2.45 -4.19 25.74
N THR A 122 2.68 -4.10 27.04
CA THR A 122 1.83 -3.30 27.95
C THR A 122 2.12 -1.81 27.81
N LYS A 123 1.11 -0.95 28.00
CA LYS A 123 1.27 0.52 28.02
C LYS A 123 2.46 0.98 28.88
N PRO A 124 2.59 0.59 30.17
CA PRO A 124 3.74 1.00 30.97
C PRO A 124 5.07 0.45 30.45
N GLY A 125 5.11 -0.82 29.98
CA GLY A 125 6.32 -1.42 29.43
C GLY A 125 6.80 -0.72 28.15
N THR A 126 5.88 -0.39 27.25
CA THR A 126 6.19 0.35 26.03
C THR A 126 6.62 1.78 26.33
N ALA A 127 5.98 2.47 27.29
CA ALA A 127 6.39 3.80 27.72
C ALA A 127 7.82 3.81 28.28
N SER A 128 8.15 2.84 29.14
CA SER A 128 9.52 2.67 29.68
C SER A 128 10.53 2.44 28.56
N ALA A 129 10.22 1.54 27.63
CA ALA A 129 11.12 1.21 26.53
C ALA A 129 11.35 2.40 25.57
N ILE A 130 10.33 3.22 25.32
CA ILE A 130 10.47 4.48 24.57
C ILE A 130 11.43 5.42 25.32
N ALA A 131 11.18 5.68 26.60
CA ALA A 131 11.99 6.60 27.40
C ALA A 131 13.46 6.16 27.48
N GLU A 132 13.72 4.87 27.74
CA GLU A 132 15.08 4.31 27.75
C GLU A 132 15.81 4.53 26.41
N THR A 133 15.10 4.34 25.31
CA THR A 133 15.68 4.46 23.96
C THR A 133 15.93 5.93 23.61
N GLU A 134 15.05 6.84 24.04
CA GLU A 134 15.23 8.29 23.90
C GLU A 134 16.44 8.78 24.70
N VAL A 135 16.63 8.30 25.94
CA VAL A 135 17.82 8.59 26.76
C VAL A 135 19.09 8.08 26.08
N ALA A 136 19.07 6.85 25.56
CA ALA A 136 20.20 6.31 24.82
C ALA A 136 20.55 7.16 23.58
N LEU A 137 19.54 7.61 22.81
CA LEU A 137 19.74 8.53 21.68
C LEU A 137 20.27 9.89 22.10
N ALA A 138 19.83 10.42 23.24
CA ALA A 138 20.31 11.69 23.77
C ALA A 138 21.80 11.62 24.13
N ASN A 139 22.24 10.52 24.74
CA ASN A 139 23.65 10.26 25.04
C ASN A 139 24.51 10.23 23.77
N LEU A 140 24.01 9.66 22.68
CA LEU A 140 24.69 9.66 21.39
C LEU A 140 24.84 11.05 20.75
N LYS A 141 24.05 12.06 21.15
CA LYS A 141 24.22 13.45 20.63
C LYS A 141 25.40 14.17 21.29
N GLN A 142 25.78 13.75 22.49
CA GLN A 142 26.87 14.37 23.25
C GLN A 142 28.24 13.87 22.80
N THR A 143 28.33 12.66 22.25
CA THR A 143 29.56 12.11 21.67
C THR A 143 29.73 12.57 20.22
N LYS A 144 30.97 12.84 19.78
CA LYS A 144 31.25 13.24 18.39
C LYS A 144 31.15 12.02 17.49
N VAL A 145 29.96 11.79 16.92
CA VAL A 145 29.63 10.58 16.13
C VAL A 145 30.20 10.66 14.70
N SER A 146 30.74 9.54 14.20
CA SER A 146 31.21 9.38 12.80
C SER A 146 30.07 9.64 11.79
N PRO A 147 30.33 10.17 10.58
CA PRO A 147 29.29 10.43 9.59
C PRO A 147 28.36 9.23 9.33
N ALA A 148 28.88 8.01 9.13
CA ALA A 148 28.03 6.83 8.94
C ALA A 148 27.10 6.57 10.14
N ASN A 149 27.63 6.74 11.36
CA ASN A 149 26.86 6.59 12.60
C ASN A 149 25.83 7.72 12.78
N GLN A 150 26.02 8.90 12.16
CA GLN A 150 25.05 9.98 12.15
C GLN A 150 23.77 9.60 11.37
N VAL A 151 23.90 8.82 10.30
CA VAL A 151 22.74 8.30 9.54
C VAL A 151 21.98 7.28 10.37
N LEU A 152 22.69 6.33 10.98
CA LEU A 152 22.09 5.35 11.88
C LEU A 152 21.37 6.04 13.05
N GLN A 153 21.94 7.13 13.59
CA GLN A 153 21.31 7.93 14.63
C GLN A 153 20.01 8.61 14.14
N ILE A 154 20.00 9.18 12.92
CA ILE A 154 18.80 9.78 12.33
C ILE A 154 17.70 8.72 12.15
N GLN A 155 18.05 7.53 11.66
CA GLN A 155 17.11 6.44 11.46
C GLN A 155 16.57 5.91 12.79
N ALA A 156 17.43 5.70 13.78
CA ALA A 156 17.02 5.29 15.12
C ALA A 156 16.08 6.33 15.75
N LYS A 157 16.36 7.63 15.59
CA LYS A 157 15.45 8.69 16.03
C LYS A 157 14.09 8.62 15.33
N HIS A 158 14.07 8.46 14.00
CA HIS A 158 12.81 8.35 13.25
C HIS A 158 11.96 7.16 13.71
N LEU A 159 12.59 6.02 14.00
CA LEU A 159 11.91 4.84 14.54
C LEU A 159 11.30 5.11 15.92
N VAL A 160 12.03 5.81 16.80
CA VAL A 160 11.51 6.22 18.12
C VAL A 160 10.36 7.22 17.98
N ASP A 161 10.49 8.23 17.11
CA ASP A 161 9.40 9.20 16.85
C ASP A 161 8.14 8.48 16.31
N THR A 162 8.33 7.47 15.44
CA THR A 162 7.24 6.61 14.94
C THR A 162 6.62 5.77 16.05
N ALA A 163 7.45 5.19 16.93
CA ALA A 163 6.99 4.42 18.08
C ALA A 163 6.14 5.30 19.02
N SER A 164 6.56 6.53 19.30
CA SER A 164 5.82 7.50 20.12
C SER A 164 4.48 7.87 19.49
N MET A 165 4.42 8.03 18.16
CA MET A 165 3.15 8.25 17.44
C MET A 165 2.19 7.05 17.55
N LEU A 166 2.71 5.82 17.45
CA LEU A 166 1.91 4.60 17.59
C LEU A 166 1.46 4.36 19.04
N PHE A 167 2.32 4.70 20.00
CA PHE A 167 1.98 4.69 21.42
C PHE A 167 0.80 5.60 21.74
N ALA A 168 0.77 6.81 21.16
CA ALA A 168 -0.34 7.74 21.30
C ALA A 168 -1.66 7.23 20.69
N LYS A 169 -1.59 6.25 19.77
CA LYS A 169 -2.75 5.56 19.16
C LYS A 169 -3.11 4.25 19.85
N ASP A 170 -2.54 3.99 21.03
CA ASP A 170 -2.68 2.73 21.79
C ASP A 170 -2.20 1.47 21.02
N GLN A 171 -1.35 1.64 20.00
CA GLN A 171 -0.77 0.55 19.20
C GLN A 171 0.57 0.07 19.79
N TYR A 172 0.54 -0.44 21.03
CA TYR A 172 1.74 -0.76 21.81
C TYR A 172 2.64 -1.85 21.20
N ALA A 173 2.04 -2.90 20.62
CA ALA A 173 2.81 -3.98 19.98
C ALA A 173 3.61 -3.46 18.77
N SER A 174 2.99 -2.62 17.94
CA SER A 174 3.67 -1.96 16.83
C SER A 174 4.75 -1.00 17.32
N ALA A 175 4.45 -0.17 18.33
CA ALA A 175 5.43 0.74 18.93
C ALA A 175 6.67 -0.02 19.46
N MET A 176 6.45 -1.15 20.15
CA MET A 176 7.55 -1.95 20.69
C MET A 176 8.42 -2.55 19.58
N ASN A 177 7.85 -2.97 18.46
CA ASN A 177 8.62 -3.43 17.30
C ASN A 177 9.55 -2.32 16.75
N TYR A 178 9.03 -1.10 16.60
CA TYR A 178 9.86 0.04 16.18
C TYR A 178 10.95 0.37 17.21
N ILE A 179 10.66 0.25 18.52
CA ILE A 179 11.66 0.40 19.58
C ILE A 179 12.74 -0.69 19.50
N THR A 180 12.39 -1.95 19.25
CA THR A 180 13.37 -3.02 19.06
C THR A 180 14.31 -2.71 17.89
N GLN A 181 13.77 -2.24 16.76
CA GLN A 181 14.59 -1.82 15.61
C GLN A 181 15.49 -0.63 15.97
N ALA A 182 14.98 0.36 16.71
CA ALA A 182 15.78 1.50 17.16
C ALA A 182 16.93 1.06 18.10
N LYS A 183 16.64 0.17 19.07
CA LYS A 183 17.65 -0.39 19.98
C LYS A 183 18.74 -1.16 19.23
N GLN A 184 18.40 -1.89 18.16
CA GLN A 184 19.39 -2.55 17.30
C GLN A 184 20.31 -1.53 16.61
N LEU A 185 19.76 -0.46 16.02
CA LEU A 185 20.58 0.58 15.39
C LEU A 185 21.47 1.32 16.40
N ILE A 186 20.95 1.60 17.59
CA ILE A 186 21.73 2.20 18.68
C ILE A 186 22.87 1.27 19.09
N SER A 187 22.61 -0.04 19.19
CA SER A 187 23.63 -1.04 19.49
C SER A 187 24.79 -0.99 18.50
N LEU A 188 24.48 -0.90 17.19
CA LEU A 188 25.50 -0.76 16.12
C LEU A 188 26.34 0.51 16.24
N ILE A 189 25.79 1.58 16.81
CA ILE A 189 26.53 2.84 17.05
C ILE A 189 27.38 2.73 18.32
N THR A 190 26.84 2.11 19.38
CA THR A 190 27.46 2.07 20.71
C THR A 190 28.52 0.98 20.87
N THR A 191 28.49 -0.10 20.08
CA THR A 191 29.48 -1.19 20.14
C THR A 191 30.53 -0.99 19.06
N PRO A 192 31.72 -0.44 19.37
CA PRO A 192 32.74 -0.18 18.38
C PRO A 192 33.70 -1.36 18.37
N ASN A 193 33.39 -2.45 17.67
CA ASN A 193 34.44 -3.44 17.37
C ASN A 193 34.29 -4.12 15.99
N HIS A 194 34.84 -3.46 14.97
CA HIS A 194 35.74 -4.10 14.01
C HIS A 194 36.69 -3.03 13.43
N LYS A 195 37.80 -2.81 14.12
CA LYS A 195 38.97 -2.08 13.58
C LYS A 195 39.75 -3.04 12.68
N LYS A 196 39.23 -3.28 11.45
CA LYS A 196 39.73 -4.09 10.30
C LYS A 196 38.45 -4.65 9.66
N THR A 197 37.85 -4.02 8.65
CA THR A 197 38.29 -4.02 7.25
C THR A 197 37.92 -2.68 6.60
N ALA A 198 38.86 -2.06 5.90
CA ALA A 198 38.59 -0.86 5.11
C ALA A 198 37.82 -1.16 3.80
N ASP A 199 37.27 -2.36 3.62
CA ASP A 199 36.66 -2.81 2.36
C ASP A 199 35.23 -3.40 2.45
N GLU A 200 34.57 -3.46 3.63
CA GLU A 200 33.25 -4.14 3.74
C GLU A 200 32.09 -3.28 4.30
N ASN A 201 32.20 -1.95 4.31
CA ASN A 201 31.13 -1.06 4.81
C ASN A 201 30.34 -0.29 3.73
N ASN A 202 30.34 -0.79 2.49
CA ASN A 202 29.55 -0.24 1.38
C ASN A 202 28.21 -0.97 1.14
N SER A 203 27.68 -1.66 2.15
CA SER A 203 26.37 -2.31 2.02
C SER A 203 25.25 -1.26 1.96
N LEU A 204 24.40 -1.38 0.95
CA LEU A 204 23.23 -0.52 0.77
C LEU A 204 22.18 -0.86 1.83
N LEU A 205 21.90 0.08 2.72
CA LEU A 205 20.80 -0.03 3.68
C LEU A 205 19.59 0.71 3.14
N GLU A 206 18.52 -0.02 2.78
CA GLU A 206 17.27 0.58 2.34
C GLU A 206 16.39 0.97 3.53
N PHE A 207 15.73 2.12 3.43
CA PHE A 207 14.82 2.60 4.45
C PHE A 207 13.40 2.14 4.14
N HIS A 208 12.82 1.31 5.02
CA HIS A 208 11.42 0.90 4.91
C HIS A 208 10.43 2.06 5.09
N THR A 209 10.85 3.14 5.73
CA THR A 209 10.11 4.39 5.82
C THR A 209 11.01 5.53 5.35
N PRO A 210 10.63 6.24 4.26
CA PRO A 210 11.42 7.35 3.77
C PRO A 210 11.49 8.48 4.80
N ILE A 211 12.68 9.06 4.97
CA ILE A 211 12.94 10.08 5.98
C ILE A 211 12.97 11.45 5.30
N LYS A 212 12.09 12.37 5.74
CA LYS A 212 12.08 13.75 5.27
C LYS A 212 13.19 14.55 5.94
N LEU A 213 14.11 15.10 5.14
CA LEU A 213 15.27 15.86 5.59
C LEU A 213 15.33 17.23 4.88
N HIS A 214 16.17 18.11 5.39
CA HIS A 214 16.47 19.41 4.81
C HIS A 214 17.98 19.61 4.64
N THR A 215 18.38 20.34 3.60
CA THR A 215 19.78 20.69 3.38
C THR A 215 20.23 21.83 4.31
N LYS A 216 21.33 21.63 5.05
CA LYS A 216 21.91 22.64 5.95
C LYS A 216 22.57 23.80 5.20
N ALA A 217 23.06 23.50 4.00
CA ALA A 217 23.79 24.40 3.12
C ALA A 217 23.57 23.98 1.66
N ASN A 218 24.17 24.72 0.72
CA ASN A 218 24.20 24.29 -0.67
C ASN A 218 25.00 22.98 -0.76
N ILE A 219 24.39 21.92 -1.28
CA ILE A 219 24.99 20.59 -1.31
C ILE A 219 24.79 19.91 -2.67
N ASN A 220 25.78 19.14 -3.08
CA ASN A 220 25.80 18.46 -4.37
C ASN A 220 25.00 17.16 -4.34
N LEU A 221 24.09 17.02 -5.30
CA LEU A 221 23.40 15.77 -5.62
C LEU A 221 24.21 15.03 -6.69
N ARG A 222 24.68 13.83 -6.39
CA ARG A 222 25.54 13.03 -7.27
C ARG A 222 24.87 11.75 -7.75
N LYS A 223 25.36 11.18 -8.85
CA LYS A 223 24.81 9.94 -9.42
C LYS A 223 25.13 8.69 -8.61
N MET A 224 26.24 8.69 -7.87
CA MET A 224 26.72 7.56 -7.06
C MET A 224 27.23 8.05 -5.69
N PRO A 225 27.34 7.18 -4.67
CA PRO A 225 27.82 7.52 -3.32
C PRO A 225 29.35 7.71 -3.29
N SER A 226 29.85 8.66 -4.09
CA SER A 226 31.28 8.98 -4.18
C SER A 226 31.50 10.46 -4.48
N ALA A 227 32.53 11.05 -3.87
CA ALA A 227 32.90 12.45 -4.08
C ALA A 227 33.36 12.72 -5.52
N LYS A 228 33.84 11.69 -6.22
CA LYS A 228 34.28 11.75 -7.62
C LYS A 228 33.17 11.44 -8.62
N ALA A 229 31.98 11.05 -8.15
CA ALA A 229 30.87 10.71 -9.03
C ALA A 229 30.31 11.95 -9.75
N GLN A 230 29.71 11.73 -10.92
CA GLN A 230 29.05 12.77 -11.71
C GLN A 230 28.09 13.61 -10.86
N LEU A 231 28.23 14.94 -10.95
CA LEU A 231 27.31 15.90 -10.35
C LEU A 231 26.03 15.97 -11.18
N LEU A 232 24.88 15.69 -10.57
CA LEU A 232 23.57 15.83 -11.21
C LEU A 232 23.05 17.26 -11.09
N THR A 233 23.13 17.83 -9.89
CA THR A 233 22.75 19.22 -9.60
C THR A 233 23.27 19.64 -8.23
N THR A 234 23.14 20.92 -7.88
CA THR A 234 23.36 21.45 -6.53
C THR A 234 22.03 21.85 -5.90
N LEU A 235 21.71 21.24 -4.77
CA LEU A 235 20.55 21.57 -3.96
C LEU A 235 20.87 22.80 -3.11
N LYS A 236 19.98 23.79 -3.12
CA LYS A 236 20.13 25.00 -2.29
C LYS A 236 19.93 24.68 -0.81
N LYS A 237 20.42 25.53 0.09
CA LYS A 237 20.09 25.45 1.53
C LYS A 237 18.56 25.42 1.75
N ASN A 238 18.11 24.70 2.78
CA ASN A 238 16.73 24.46 3.18
C ASN A 238 15.85 23.71 2.15
N THR A 239 16.46 23.08 1.14
CA THR A 239 15.74 22.21 0.20
C THR A 239 15.26 20.96 0.92
N VAL A 240 13.97 20.64 0.79
CA VAL A 240 13.37 19.41 1.31
C VAL A 240 13.79 18.25 0.44
N VAL A 241 14.24 17.16 1.07
CA VAL A 241 14.61 15.92 0.37
C VAL A 241 14.00 14.72 1.08
N ILE A 242 13.72 13.65 0.34
CA ILE A 242 13.22 12.39 0.88
C ILE A 242 14.33 11.35 0.79
N ALA A 243 14.94 10.98 1.92
CA ALA A 243 15.96 9.94 1.96
C ALA A 243 15.32 8.54 1.99
N ASN A 244 15.76 7.64 1.13
CA ASN A 244 15.20 6.29 1.01
C ASN A 244 16.23 5.15 1.15
N ALA A 245 17.53 5.46 1.18
CA ALA A 245 18.57 4.50 1.50
C ALA A 245 19.84 5.21 1.97
N SER A 246 20.78 4.44 2.52
CA SER A 246 22.12 4.89 2.85
C SER A 246 23.19 3.91 2.42
N GLN A 247 24.36 4.44 2.09
CA GLN A 247 25.56 3.67 1.83
C GLN A 247 26.76 4.43 2.40
N GLY A 248 27.31 3.93 3.52
CA GLY A 248 28.33 4.63 4.29
C GLY A 248 27.88 6.05 4.69
N SER A 249 28.66 7.06 4.31
CA SER A 249 28.38 8.48 4.60
C SER A 249 27.40 9.14 3.62
N TRP A 250 26.84 8.38 2.68
CA TRP A 250 25.96 8.88 1.63
C TRP A 250 24.52 8.46 1.87
N LEU A 251 23.60 9.38 1.60
CA LEU A 251 22.17 9.16 1.58
C LEU A 251 21.66 9.20 0.14
N ARG A 252 20.90 8.18 -0.24
CA ARG A 252 20.11 8.21 -1.47
C ARG A 252 18.85 9.01 -1.18
N VAL A 253 18.69 10.11 -1.91
CA VAL A 253 17.60 11.06 -1.72
C VAL A 253 16.84 11.26 -3.02
N GLN A 254 15.55 11.52 -2.88
CA GLN A 254 14.65 11.94 -3.94
C GLN A 254 14.28 13.41 -3.70
N VAL A 255 14.39 14.21 -4.77
CA VAL A 255 14.05 15.63 -4.80
C VAL A 255 13.28 15.87 -6.09
N ASP A 256 12.02 16.26 -5.98
CA ASP A 256 11.08 16.32 -7.10
C ASP A 256 11.08 14.98 -7.87
N GLU A 257 11.39 15.01 -9.17
CA GLU A 257 11.50 13.83 -10.04
C GLU A 257 12.94 13.27 -10.15
N LYS A 258 13.90 13.85 -9.41
CA LYS A 258 15.32 13.48 -9.49
C LYS A 258 15.73 12.65 -8.27
N GLN A 259 16.47 11.58 -8.52
CA GLN A 259 17.09 10.76 -7.48
C GLN A 259 18.61 10.83 -7.56
N GLY A 260 19.28 10.86 -6.42
CA GLY A 260 20.73 10.85 -6.35
C GLY A 260 21.26 10.67 -4.94
N TRP A 261 22.55 10.90 -4.77
CA TRP A 261 23.30 10.67 -3.55
C TRP A 261 23.84 11.98 -2.99
N VAL A 262 23.68 12.18 -1.68
CA VAL A 262 24.09 13.38 -0.94
C VAL A 262 24.86 12.96 0.31
N LEU A 263 25.87 13.74 0.71
CA LEU A 263 26.57 13.52 1.98
C LEU A 263 25.65 13.82 3.16
N ASN A 264 25.56 12.87 4.09
CA ASN A 264 24.69 12.97 5.25
C ASN A 264 24.97 14.19 6.15
N THR A 265 26.23 14.64 6.22
CA THR A 265 26.66 15.77 7.07
C THR A 265 25.97 17.07 6.67
N GLY A 266 25.63 17.23 5.39
CA GLY A 266 24.91 18.39 4.87
C GLY A 266 23.40 18.30 4.97
N LEU A 267 22.86 17.25 5.59
CA LEU A 267 21.43 17.05 5.81
C LEU A 267 21.09 17.11 7.30
N GLU A 268 19.91 17.63 7.63
CA GLU A 268 19.32 17.60 8.96
C GLU A 268 17.86 17.16 8.92
N ALA A 269 17.39 16.59 10.03
CA ALA A 269 15.97 16.37 10.23
C ALA A 269 15.24 17.72 10.27
N GLY A 270 14.06 17.79 9.66
CA GLY A 270 13.19 18.96 9.79
C GLY A 270 12.91 19.23 11.26
N LYS A 271 13.09 20.48 11.71
CA LYS A 271 12.69 20.88 13.06
C LYS A 271 11.17 20.81 13.13
N ASN A 272 10.62 19.75 13.74
CA ASN A 272 9.25 19.78 14.23
C ASN A 272 9.22 20.77 15.40
N HIS A 273 8.84 22.02 15.13
CA HIS A 273 8.44 22.97 16.16
C HIS A 273 7.24 22.32 16.87
N HIS A 274 7.46 21.77 18.08
CA HIS A 274 6.35 21.60 19.00
C HIS A 274 5.97 23.01 19.47
N PRO A 275 4.71 23.45 19.28
CA PRO A 275 4.22 24.68 19.89
C PRO A 275 4.25 24.59 21.42
#